data_AF-A0A8T6SCK1-F1
#
_entry.id   AF-A0A8T6SCK1-F1
#
_cell.length_a   1.000
_cell.length_b   1.000
_cell.length_c   1.000
_cell.angle_alpha   90.00
_cell.angle_beta   90.00
_cell.angle_gamma   90.00
#
_symmetry.space_group_name_H-M   'P 1'
#
loop_
_entity.id
_entity.type
_entity.pdbx_description
1 polymer ?
#
loop_
_entity_poly.entity_id
_entity_poly.type
_entity_poly.pdbx_seq_one_letter_code
_entity_poly.pdbx_strand_id
1 'polypeptide(L)'
;MSTINKRVGFKFFLLLGTIVRLVIAPFSGYEFDVGVLKFAARSYYEHREVTLFTEWTSPPLLYYIVLVSYSFYYLLHYRFEEVAGLGIPDFYPLAHSVGALETLFLKLPFITADVLIFILLTRCCSLLGLDDKKGLFISNIYFLSPYTIFVSAAHGMWDSLAALFLVLGAYCLIRSHTEDDFKYVYYAVLSFTASFGVKWVGLAPLFVLGSLLLAKKEYTHLLKATLLSVGVLLLFYVP
;
A
#
# COMPACT_ATOMS: atom_id res chain seq x y z
N MET A 1 0.26 -19.74 -27.05
CA MET A 1 -0.33 -20.26 -25.79
C MET A 1 -1.75 -19.75 -25.75
N SER A 2 -2.76 -20.62 -25.57
CA SER A 2 -4.16 -20.18 -25.60
C SER A 2 -4.43 -19.14 -24.50
N THR A 3 -5.30 -18.18 -24.79
CA THR A 3 -5.78 -17.15 -23.84
C THR A 3 -6.33 -17.75 -22.53
N ILE A 4 -6.77 -19.01 -22.58
CA ILE A 4 -7.26 -19.79 -21.43
C ILE A 4 -6.10 -20.10 -20.45
N ASN A 5 -4.98 -20.66 -20.93
CA ASN A 5 -3.85 -21.01 -20.07
C ASN A 5 -3.21 -19.77 -19.40
N LYS A 6 -3.28 -18.61 -20.04
CA LYS A 6 -2.85 -17.31 -19.47
C LYS A 6 -3.70 -16.93 -18.24
N ARG A 7 -5.03 -17.00 -18.37
CA ARG A 7 -5.94 -16.61 -17.29
C ARG A 7 -5.83 -17.55 -16.08
N VAL A 8 -5.60 -18.84 -16.33
CA VAL A 8 -5.41 -19.84 -15.28
C VAL A 8 -4.13 -19.56 -14.49
N GLY A 9 -2.99 -19.36 -15.17
CA GLY A 9 -1.72 -19.08 -14.49
C GLY A 9 -1.75 -17.82 -13.63
N PHE A 10 -2.28 -16.71 -14.18
CA PHE A 10 -2.40 -15.45 -13.43
C PHE A 10 -3.24 -15.61 -12.16
N LYS A 11 -4.44 -16.21 -12.27
CA LYS A 11 -5.33 -16.42 -11.13
C LYS A 11 -4.71 -17.35 -10.09
N PHE A 12 -4.04 -18.41 -10.53
CA PHE A 12 -3.38 -19.36 -9.64
C PHE A 12 -2.33 -18.67 -8.78
N PHE A 13 -1.39 -17.92 -9.39
CA PHE A 13 -0.33 -17.26 -8.63
C PHE A 13 -0.85 -16.13 -7.73
N LEU A 14 -1.85 -15.38 -8.22
CA LEU A 14 -2.54 -14.36 -7.42
C LEU A 14 -3.14 -14.97 -6.15
N LEU A 15 -3.91 -16.06 -6.30
CA LEU A 15 -4.53 -16.74 -5.16
C LEU A 15 -3.48 -17.35 -4.23
N LEU A 16 -2.50 -18.06 -4.77
CA LEU A 16 -1.45 -18.70 -3.98
C LEU A 16 -0.69 -17.68 -3.12
N GLY A 17 -0.15 -16.62 -3.72
CA GLY A 17 0.63 -15.61 -2.99
C GLY A 17 -0.22 -14.80 -1.99
N THR A 18 -1.51 -14.61 -2.26
CA THR A 18 -2.44 -13.97 -1.32
C THR A 18 -2.75 -14.88 -0.14
N ILE A 19 -3.09 -16.15 -0.38
CA ILE A 19 -3.40 -17.13 0.67
C ILE A 19 -2.19 -17.31 1.60
N VAL A 20 -0.98 -17.47 1.04
CA VAL A 20 0.24 -17.60 1.84
C VAL A 20 0.41 -16.42 2.80
N ARG A 21 0.21 -15.18 2.32
CA ARG A 21 0.28 -13.98 3.16
C ARG A 21 -0.80 -13.92 4.23
N LEU A 22 -2.05 -14.21 3.86
CA LEU A 22 -3.19 -14.21 4.79
C LEU A 22 -3.07 -15.29 5.87
N VAL A 23 -2.44 -16.42 5.54
CA VAL A 23 -2.17 -17.49 6.51
C VAL A 23 -1.04 -17.09 7.47
N ILE A 24 -0.01 -16.40 6.99
CA ILE A 24 1.16 -16.01 7.82
C ILE A 24 0.82 -14.82 8.74
N ALA A 25 0.09 -13.84 8.23
CA ALA A 25 -0.08 -12.54 8.88
C ALA A 25 -0.64 -12.58 10.32
N PRO A 26 -1.63 -13.43 10.67
CA PRO A 26 -2.18 -13.49 12.02
C PRO A 26 -1.22 -14.04 13.09
N PHE A 27 -0.20 -14.79 12.69
CA PHE A 27 0.67 -15.55 13.61
C PHE A 27 2.08 -14.98 13.74
N SER A 28 2.34 -13.83 13.14
CA SER A 28 3.67 -13.23 13.09
C SER A 28 3.55 -11.72 13.15
N GLY A 29 4.63 -11.03 13.50
CA GLY A 29 4.67 -9.57 13.55
C GLY A 29 5.84 -9.12 14.40
N TYR A 30 6.63 -8.19 13.89
CA TYR A 30 7.65 -7.56 14.71
C TYR A 30 6.97 -6.62 15.70
N GLU A 31 7.33 -6.78 16.98
CA GLU A 31 6.61 -6.14 18.09
C GLU A 31 6.59 -4.62 17.95
N PHE A 32 7.71 -4.03 17.51
CA PHE A 32 7.80 -2.59 17.33
C PHE A 32 6.87 -2.08 16.22
N ASP A 33 6.95 -2.66 15.01
CA ASP A 33 6.17 -2.16 13.88
C ASP A 33 4.67 -2.36 14.10
N VAL A 34 4.24 -3.57 14.44
CA VAL A 34 2.81 -3.83 14.70
C VAL A 34 2.34 -3.08 15.95
N GLY A 35 3.21 -2.92 16.96
CA GLY A 35 2.93 -2.16 18.17
C GLY A 35 2.61 -0.68 17.90
N VAL A 36 3.38 -0.02 17.03
CA VAL A 36 3.14 1.38 16.62
C VAL A 36 1.81 1.51 15.88
N LEU A 37 1.49 0.58 14.97
CA LEU A 37 0.21 0.59 14.25
C LEU A 37 -0.98 0.36 15.18
N LYS A 38 -0.86 -0.61 16.10
CA LYS A 38 -1.85 -0.88 17.15
C LYS A 38 -2.08 0.36 18.01
N PHE A 39 -0.99 0.96 18.50
CA PHE A 39 -1.06 2.13 19.37
C PHE A 39 -1.85 3.26 18.71
N ALA A 40 -1.48 3.64 17.49
CA ALA A 40 -2.19 4.67 16.73
C ALA A 40 -3.69 4.36 16.57
N ALA A 41 -4.02 3.12 16.21
CA ALA A 41 -5.40 2.71 15.99
C ALA A 41 -6.24 2.70 17.28
N ARG A 42 -5.72 2.12 18.38
CA ARG A 42 -6.42 2.03 19.66
C ARG A 42 -6.56 3.38 20.34
N SER A 43 -5.55 4.25 20.29
CA SER A 43 -5.68 5.62 20.80
C SER A 43 -6.85 6.34 20.13
N TYR A 44 -7.00 6.19 18.82
CA TYR A 44 -8.12 6.80 18.09
C TYR A 44 -9.49 6.16 18.41
N TYR A 45 -9.61 4.84 18.28
CA TYR A 45 -10.90 4.16 18.38
C TYR A 45 -11.39 3.97 19.83
N GLU A 46 -10.49 3.70 20.77
CA GLU A 46 -10.84 3.43 22.17
C GLU A 46 -10.76 4.68 23.04
N HIS A 47 -9.74 5.52 22.83
CA HIS A 47 -9.46 6.69 23.68
C HIS A 47 -9.89 8.03 23.06
N ARG A 48 -10.28 8.04 21.78
CA ARG A 48 -10.65 9.27 21.02
C ARG A 48 -9.51 10.27 20.89
N GLU A 49 -8.27 9.78 20.93
CA GLU A 49 -7.06 10.59 20.82
C GLU A 49 -6.46 10.49 19.42
N VAL A 50 -6.12 11.66 18.85
CA VAL A 50 -5.43 11.76 17.56
C VAL A 50 -3.93 11.88 17.82
N THR A 51 -3.17 10.80 17.60
CA THR A 51 -1.73 10.74 17.90
C THR A 51 -0.83 11.16 16.74
N LEU A 52 -1.43 11.58 15.62
CA LEU A 52 -0.75 11.95 14.38
C LEU A 52 0.36 13.00 14.57
N PHE A 53 0.19 13.93 15.51
CA PHE A 53 1.10 15.07 15.71
C PHE A 53 1.96 14.99 16.97
N THR A 54 1.80 13.95 17.78
CA THR A 54 2.46 13.83 19.08
C THR A 54 3.43 12.66 19.12
N GLU A 55 2.96 11.46 18.77
CA GLU A 55 3.71 10.21 18.96
C GLU A 55 3.93 9.42 17.66
N TRP A 56 3.23 9.81 16.59
CA TRP A 56 3.38 9.19 15.28
C TRP A 56 4.60 9.73 14.53
N THR A 57 5.51 8.82 14.12
CA THR A 57 6.78 9.19 13.47
C THR A 57 6.75 9.04 11.94
N SER A 58 5.72 8.40 11.40
CA SER A 58 5.58 8.19 9.95
C SER A 58 4.80 9.32 9.29
N PRO A 59 4.89 9.46 7.96
CA PRO A 59 4.02 10.37 7.22
C PRO A 59 2.50 10.12 7.44
N PRO A 60 1.64 11.15 7.30
CA PRO A 60 0.25 11.07 7.77
C PRO A 60 -0.69 10.15 6.98
N LEU A 61 -0.46 9.91 5.69
CA LEU A 61 -1.36 9.05 4.91
C LEU A 61 -1.34 7.61 5.44
N LEU A 62 -0.20 7.13 5.94
CA LEU A 62 -0.13 5.82 6.59
C LEU A 62 -1.07 5.75 7.81
N TYR A 63 -1.10 6.81 8.64
CA TYR A 63 -1.95 6.88 9.82
C TYR A 63 -3.42 6.66 9.45
N TYR A 64 -3.93 7.39 8.45
CA TYR A 64 -5.32 7.25 8.01
C TYR A 64 -5.62 5.90 7.38
N ILE A 65 -4.69 5.32 6.62
CA ILE A 65 -4.86 3.98 6.04
C ILE A 65 -4.98 2.92 7.15
N VAL A 66 -4.18 3.05 8.21
CA VAL A 66 -4.24 2.18 9.39
C VAL A 66 -5.59 2.32 10.08
N LEU A 67 -6.07 3.55 10.32
CA LEU A 67 -7.38 3.77 10.92
C LEU A 67 -8.51 3.14 10.10
N VAL A 68 -8.52 3.37 8.78
CA VAL A 68 -9.53 2.79 7.88
C VAL A 68 -9.50 1.26 7.94
N SER A 69 -8.32 0.64 7.90
CA SER A 69 -8.20 -0.81 7.98
C SER A 69 -8.64 -1.37 9.34
N TYR A 70 -8.25 -0.70 10.42
CA TYR A 70 -8.60 -1.09 11.78
C TYR A 70 -10.08 -0.88 12.09
N SER A 71 -10.75 0.04 11.39
CA SER A 71 -12.20 0.27 11.56
C SER A 71 -13.02 -1.01 11.41
N PHE A 72 -12.62 -1.89 10.48
CA PHE A 72 -13.29 -3.17 10.26
C PHE A 72 -13.08 -4.13 11.42
N TYR A 73 -11.86 -4.21 11.95
CA TYR A 73 -11.58 -4.99 13.16
C TYR A 73 -12.40 -4.45 14.35
N TYR A 74 -12.37 -3.14 14.58
CA TYR A 74 -13.08 -2.51 15.69
C TYR A 74 -14.60 -2.77 15.63
N LEU A 75 -15.18 -2.70 14.43
CA LEU A 75 -16.59 -3.02 14.22
C LEU A 75 -16.90 -4.49 14.50
N LEU A 76 -16.10 -5.42 13.96
CA LEU A 76 -16.30 -6.88 14.07
C LEU A 76 -16.06 -7.42 15.48
N HIS A 77 -15.03 -6.93 16.15
CA HIS A 77 -14.65 -7.40 17.47
C HIS A 77 -15.45 -6.70 18.56
N TYR A 78 -15.38 -5.37 18.66
CA TYR A 78 -15.97 -4.65 19.80
C TYR A 78 -17.44 -4.30 19.59
N ARG A 79 -17.81 -3.72 18.44
CA ARG A 79 -19.16 -3.15 18.28
C ARG A 79 -20.24 -4.20 18.10
N PHE A 80 -19.98 -5.27 17.35
CA PHE A 80 -20.96 -6.36 17.23
C PHE A 80 -21.10 -7.18 18.51
N GLU A 81 -20.05 -7.26 19.34
CA GLU A 81 -20.17 -7.83 20.68
C GLU A 81 -21.08 -6.98 21.56
N GLU A 82 -20.83 -5.67 21.62
CA GLU A 82 -21.60 -4.72 22.43
C GLU A 82 -23.08 -4.67 22.03
N VAL A 83 -23.38 -4.66 20.73
CA VAL A 83 -24.74 -4.43 20.21
C VAL A 83 -25.54 -5.73 20.07
N ALA A 84 -24.89 -6.84 19.66
CA ALA A 84 -25.59 -8.07 19.28
C ALA A 84 -25.15 -9.30 20.09
N GLY A 85 -24.13 -9.19 20.95
CA GLY A 85 -23.52 -10.35 21.62
C GLY A 85 -22.81 -11.30 20.66
N LEU A 86 -22.45 -10.84 19.46
CA LEU A 86 -21.89 -11.64 18.36
C LEU A 86 -20.50 -11.14 17.92
N GLY A 87 -19.66 -10.76 18.89
CA GLY A 87 -18.27 -10.41 18.62
C GLY A 87 -17.46 -11.60 18.12
N ILE A 88 -16.55 -11.36 17.18
CA ILE A 88 -15.58 -12.39 16.80
C ILE A 88 -14.46 -12.37 17.85
N PRO A 89 -14.27 -13.44 18.66
CA PRO A 89 -13.21 -13.45 19.66
C PRO A 89 -11.84 -13.39 18.97
N ASP A 90 -10.92 -12.63 19.56
CA ASP A 90 -9.52 -12.64 19.15
C ASP A 90 -8.70 -13.58 20.06
N PHE A 91 -7.61 -14.11 19.54
CA PHE A 91 -6.70 -14.99 20.28
C PHE A 91 -5.27 -14.51 20.11
N TYR A 92 -4.43 -14.82 21.11
CA TYR A 92 -3.05 -14.35 21.18
C TYR A 92 -2.11 -15.53 20.94
N PRO A 93 -1.67 -15.76 19.69
CA PRO A 93 -0.75 -16.84 19.38
C PRO A 93 0.59 -16.57 20.08
N LEU A 94 1.23 -17.61 20.62
CA LEU A 94 2.62 -17.58 21.10
C LEU A 94 2.98 -16.39 22.04
N ALA A 95 2.02 -15.91 22.84
CA ALA A 95 2.15 -14.74 23.71
C ALA A 95 2.47 -13.41 22.98
N HIS A 96 2.03 -13.25 21.72
CA HIS A 96 2.07 -11.96 21.03
C HIS A 96 1.28 -10.89 21.80
N SER A 97 1.75 -9.64 21.77
CA SER A 97 1.13 -8.49 22.45
C SER A 97 -0.09 -7.91 21.70
N VAL A 98 -0.45 -8.50 20.58
CA VAL A 98 -1.52 -8.09 19.67
C VAL A 98 -2.29 -9.35 19.27
N GLY A 99 -3.62 -9.28 19.21
CA GLY A 99 -4.44 -10.41 18.82
C GLY A 99 -4.17 -10.81 17.36
N ALA A 100 -4.45 -12.07 17.01
CA ALA A 100 -4.22 -12.61 15.68
C ALA A 100 -5.09 -11.91 14.63
N LEU A 101 -6.38 -11.68 14.93
CA LEU A 101 -7.29 -10.97 14.03
C LEU A 101 -6.91 -9.50 13.94
N GLU A 102 -6.62 -8.86 15.07
CA GLU A 102 -6.13 -7.49 15.09
C GLU A 102 -4.88 -7.31 14.20
N THR A 103 -3.89 -8.20 14.37
CA THR A 103 -2.65 -8.20 13.58
C THR A 103 -2.93 -8.37 12.09
N LEU A 104 -3.88 -9.24 11.72
CA LEU A 104 -4.30 -9.41 10.34
C LEU A 104 -4.84 -8.09 9.77
N PHE A 105 -5.77 -7.43 10.46
CA PHE A 105 -6.36 -6.17 9.99
C PHE A 105 -5.36 -5.02 9.92
N LEU A 106 -4.37 -4.98 10.81
CA LEU A 106 -3.28 -4.01 10.73
C LEU A 106 -2.39 -4.23 9.49
N LYS A 107 -2.21 -5.49 9.05
CA LYS A 107 -1.36 -5.86 7.91
C LYS A 107 -2.09 -5.96 6.57
N LEU A 108 -3.43 -6.04 6.58
CA LEU A 108 -4.25 -6.15 5.37
C LEU A 108 -3.93 -5.09 4.30
N PRO A 109 -3.67 -3.81 4.62
CA PRO A 109 -3.32 -2.82 3.60
C PRO A 109 -2.01 -3.16 2.89
N PHE A 110 -1.04 -3.76 3.59
CA PHE A 110 0.27 -4.10 3.04
C PHE A 110 0.19 -5.33 2.14
N ILE A 111 -0.60 -6.33 2.55
CA ILE A 111 -0.90 -7.51 1.73
C ILE A 111 -1.66 -7.10 0.46
N THR A 112 -2.64 -6.21 0.61
CA THR A 112 -3.38 -5.64 -0.53
C THR A 112 -2.45 -4.88 -1.46
N ALA A 113 -1.48 -4.14 -0.92
CA ALA A 113 -0.49 -3.44 -1.71
C ALA A 113 0.38 -4.40 -2.55
N ASP A 114 0.88 -5.49 -1.98
CA ASP A 114 1.62 -6.52 -2.73
C ASP A 114 0.78 -7.10 -3.88
N VAL A 115 -0.50 -7.37 -3.63
CA VAL A 115 -1.45 -7.88 -4.64
C VAL A 115 -1.64 -6.88 -5.78
N LEU A 116 -1.83 -5.60 -5.45
CA LEU A 116 -1.99 -4.55 -6.45
C LEU A 116 -0.70 -4.30 -7.23
N ILE A 117 0.48 -4.39 -6.60
CA ILE A 117 1.77 -4.31 -7.30
C ILE A 117 1.92 -5.46 -8.29
N PHE A 118 1.58 -6.69 -7.90
CA PHE A 118 1.59 -7.83 -8.83
C PHE A 118 0.77 -7.54 -10.09
N ILE A 119 -0.46 -7.04 -9.90
CA ILE A 119 -1.36 -6.65 -10.99
C ILE A 119 -0.72 -5.53 -11.82
N LEU A 120 -0.26 -4.45 -11.20
CA LEU A 120 0.32 -3.30 -11.90
C LEU A 120 1.58 -3.68 -12.69
N LEU A 121 2.47 -4.50 -12.13
CA LEU A 121 3.67 -4.98 -12.85
C LEU A 121 3.30 -5.75 -14.11
N THR A 122 2.24 -6.58 -14.09
CA THR A 122 1.79 -7.26 -15.32
C THR A 122 1.30 -6.27 -16.37
N ARG A 123 0.65 -5.17 -15.95
CA ARG A 123 0.19 -4.11 -16.83
C ARG A 123 1.33 -3.26 -17.38
N CYS A 124 2.31 -2.91 -16.54
CA CYS A 124 3.53 -2.22 -16.98
C CYS A 124 4.25 -3.02 -18.06
N CYS A 125 4.45 -4.33 -17.84
CA CYS A 125 5.09 -5.19 -18.83
C CYS A 125 4.34 -5.21 -20.17
N SER A 126 3.00 -5.27 -20.12
CA SER A 126 2.17 -5.20 -21.32
C SER A 126 2.28 -3.86 -22.05
N LEU A 127 2.34 -2.74 -21.33
CA LEU A 127 2.51 -1.41 -21.94
C LEU A 127 3.89 -1.24 -22.57
N LEU A 128 4.92 -1.90 -22.01
CA LEU A 128 6.27 -1.93 -22.56
C LEU A 128 6.43 -2.93 -23.73
N GLY A 129 5.36 -3.56 -24.20
CA GLY A 129 5.39 -4.49 -25.32
C GLY A 129 6.02 -5.86 -25.00
N LEU A 130 6.19 -6.20 -23.71
CA LEU A 130 6.64 -7.53 -23.31
C LEU A 130 5.52 -8.55 -23.51
N ASP A 131 5.91 -9.77 -23.87
CA ASP A 131 4.96 -10.87 -23.97
C ASP A 131 4.42 -11.26 -22.60
N ASP A 132 3.18 -11.75 -22.59
CA ASP A 132 2.44 -12.07 -21.36
C ASP A 132 3.17 -13.03 -20.42
N LYS A 133 3.97 -13.96 -20.96
CA LYS A 133 4.72 -14.92 -20.16
C LYS A 133 5.81 -14.22 -19.37
N LYS A 134 6.57 -13.31 -20.01
CA LYS A 134 7.58 -12.51 -19.33
C LYS A 134 6.96 -11.57 -18.31
N GLY A 135 5.84 -10.93 -18.66
CA GLY A 135 5.11 -10.07 -17.73
C GLY A 135 4.67 -10.82 -16.47
N LEU A 136 4.07 -12.00 -16.63
CA LEU A 136 3.68 -12.84 -15.50
C LEU A 136 4.89 -13.33 -14.68
N PHE A 137 5.97 -13.72 -15.35
CA PHE A 137 7.21 -14.15 -14.69
C PHE A 137 7.82 -13.04 -13.84
N ILE A 138 7.96 -11.83 -14.38
CA ILE A 138 8.50 -10.66 -13.66
C ILE A 138 7.63 -10.33 -12.44
N SER A 139 6.31 -10.27 -12.61
CA SER A 139 5.40 -10.02 -11.50
C SER A 139 5.47 -11.10 -10.43
N ASN A 140 5.64 -12.37 -10.81
CA ASN A 140 5.80 -13.48 -9.88
C ASN A 140 7.10 -13.41 -9.09
N ILE A 141 8.21 -12.96 -9.71
CA ILE A 141 9.49 -12.76 -8.98
C ILE A 141 9.28 -11.83 -7.80
N TYR A 142 8.53 -10.74 -7.99
CA TYR A 142 8.17 -9.85 -6.89
C TYR A 142 7.19 -10.50 -5.91
N PHE A 143 6.05 -10.99 -6.41
CA PHE A 143 4.91 -11.37 -5.57
C PHE A 143 5.13 -12.66 -4.78
N LEU A 144 5.92 -13.59 -5.30
CA LEU A 144 6.26 -14.86 -4.64
C LEU A 144 7.64 -14.83 -3.98
N SER A 145 8.31 -13.67 -3.96
CA SER A 145 9.57 -13.52 -3.24
C SER A 145 9.36 -13.75 -1.74
N PRO A 146 10.17 -14.61 -1.09
CA PRO A 146 10.13 -14.77 0.36
C PRO A 146 10.33 -13.44 1.10
N TYR A 147 11.13 -12.53 0.53
CA TYR A 147 11.39 -11.22 1.13
C TYR A 147 10.14 -10.33 1.15
N THR A 148 9.37 -10.26 0.06
CA THR A 148 8.16 -9.41 0.02
C THR A 148 7.07 -9.98 0.91
N ILE A 149 6.89 -11.30 0.92
CA ILE A 149 6.00 -12.00 1.86
C ILE A 149 6.43 -11.72 3.30
N PHE A 150 7.73 -11.77 3.59
CA PHE A 150 8.24 -11.48 4.92
C PHE A 150 7.94 -10.04 5.33
N VAL A 151 8.27 -9.05 4.51
CA VAL A 151 8.08 -7.62 4.83
C VAL A 151 6.61 -7.31 5.12
N SER A 152 5.68 -7.69 4.24
CA SER A 152 4.27 -7.31 4.38
C SER A 152 3.49 -8.19 5.35
N ALA A 153 3.59 -9.51 5.22
CA ALA A 153 2.79 -10.45 5.99
C ALA A 153 3.46 -10.89 7.28
N ALA A 154 4.74 -11.25 7.25
CA ALA A 154 5.41 -11.77 8.46
C ALA A 154 5.78 -10.66 9.45
N HIS A 155 6.50 -9.65 8.97
CA HIS A 155 7.04 -8.56 9.75
C HIS A 155 5.95 -7.53 10.09
N GLY A 156 5.18 -7.09 9.09
CA GLY A 156 4.19 -6.02 9.23
C GLY A 156 4.71 -4.63 8.90
N MET A 157 5.76 -4.55 8.08
CA MET A 157 6.26 -3.26 7.58
C MET A 157 5.36 -2.74 6.45
N TRP A 158 5.16 -1.42 6.43
CA TRP A 158 4.33 -0.73 5.43
C TRP A 158 5.08 -0.36 4.14
N ASP A 159 6.28 -0.89 3.93
CA ASP A 159 7.11 -0.65 2.73
C ASP A 159 6.37 -1.00 1.44
N SER A 160 5.59 -2.09 1.44
CA SER A 160 4.75 -2.49 0.30
C SER A 160 3.76 -1.41 -0.11
N LEU A 161 3.24 -0.64 0.83
CA LEU A 161 2.26 0.42 0.54
C LEU A 161 2.93 1.62 -0.15
N ALA A 162 4.11 2.02 0.30
CA ALA A 162 4.92 3.02 -0.40
C ALA A 162 5.32 2.52 -1.79
N ALA A 163 5.75 1.26 -1.90
CA ALA A 163 6.10 0.63 -3.17
C ALA A 163 4.92 0.59 -4.15
N LEU A 164 3.69 0.35 -3.66
CA LEU A 164 2.49 0.37 -4.50
C LEU A 164 2.33 1.70 -5.20
N PHE A 165 2.41 2.79 -4.43
CA PHE A 165 2.26 4.13 -4.96
C PHE A 165 3.43 4.52 -5.89
N LEU A 166 4.65 4.06 -5.62
CA LEU A 166 5.78 4.20 -6.55
C LEU A 166 5.52 3.48 -7.88
N VAL A 167 5.10 2.22 -7.84
CA VAL A 167 4.82 1.41 -9.03
C VAL A 167 3.63 1.98 -9.81
N LEU A 168 2.59 2.46 -9.12
CA LEU A 168 1.46 3.14 -9.74
C LEU A 168 1.90 4.43 -10.45
N GLY A 169 2.76 5.22 -9.80
CA GLY A 169 3.32 6.42 -10.44
C GLY A 169 4.15 6.09 -11.67
N ALA A 170 4.99 5.07 -11.60
CA ALA A 170 5.74 4.57 -12.75
C ALA A 170 4.82 4.06 -13.87
N TYR A 171 3.75 3.31 -13.53
CA TYR A 171 2.73 2.87 -14.48
C TYR A 171 2.10 4.06 -15.22
N CYS A 172 1.74 5.11 -14.48
CA CYS A 172 1.20 6.34 -15.06
C CYS A 172 2.21 7.03 -15.98
N LEU A 173 3.49 7.10 -15.63
CA LEU A 173 4.52 7.67 -16.52
C LEU A 173 4.74 6.85 -17.80
N ILE A 174 4.74 5.51 -17.71
CA ILE A 174 4.81 4.64 -18.90
C ILE A 174 3.61 4.90 -19.80
N ARG A 175 2.43 5.05 -19.20
CA ARG A 175 1.20 5.32 -19.91
C ARG A 175 1.15 6.73 -20.52
N SER A 176 1.71 7.74 -19.85
CA SER A 176 1.82 9.09 -20.40
C SER A 176 2.62 9.10 -21.69
N HIS A 177 3.71 8.32 -21.74
CA HIS A 177 4.53 8.18 -22.94
C HIS A 177 3.84 7.36 -24.04
N THR A 178 3.05 6.34 -23.66
CA THR A 178 2.39 5.45 -24.62
C THR A 178 1.18 6.11 -25.29
N GLU A 179 0.40 6.88 -24.51
CA GLU A 179 -0.83 7.54 -24.98
C GLU A 179 -0.61 9.01 -25.35
N ASP A 180 0.60 9.55 -25.14
CA ASP A 180 0.96 10.97 -25.33
C ASP A 180 -0.01 11.94 -24.62
N ASP A 181 -0.42 11.59 -23.39
CA ASP A 181 -1.37 12.36 -22.59
C ASP A 181 -0.78 12.78 -21.24
N PHE A 182 -0.68 14.10 -21.07
CA PHE A 182 -0.09 14.71 -19.88
C PHE A 182 -0.89 14.46 -18.60
N LYS A 183 -2.17 14.09 -18.68
CA LYS A 183 -2.97 13.79 -17.48
C LYS A 183 -2.34 12.70 -16.62
N TYR A 184 -1.67 11.74 -17.25
CA TYR A 184 -1.01 10.65 -16.56
C TYR A 184 0.26 11.11 -15.83
N VAL A 185 0.88 12.21 -16.23
CA VAL A 185 1.96 12.85 -15.44
C VAL A 185 1.39 13.35 -14.12
N TYR A 186 0.21 13.96 -14.11
CA TYR A 186 -0.43 14.39 -12.85
C TYR A 186 -0.86 13.21 -11.98
N TYR A 187 -1.35 12.12 -12.57
CA TYR A 187 -1.63 10.89 -11.82
C TYR A 187 -0.35 10.27 -11.24
N ALA A 188 0.76 10.36 -11.95
CA ALA A 188 2.05 9.95 -11.43
C ALA A 188 2.49 10.83 -10.25
N VAL A 189 2.34 12.15 -10.36
CA VAL A 189 2.61 13.10 -9.26
C VAL A 189 1.77 12.73 -8.03
N LEU A 190 0.45 12.58 -8.18
CA LEU A 190 -0.44 12.18 -7.08
C LEU A 190 0.00 10.86 -6.43
N SER A 191 0.39 9.88 -7.25
CA SER A 191 0.86 8.59 -6.75
C SER A 191 2.18 8.74 -5.98
N PHE A 192 3.16 9.47 -6.49
CA PHE A 192 4.41 9.71 -5.77
C PHE A 192 4.20 10.54 -4.49
N THR A 193 3.30 11.52 -4.52
CA THR A 193 2.88 12.27 -3.32
C THR A 193 2.23 11.35 -2.29
N ALA A 194 1.38 10.41 -2.70
CA ALA A 194 0.82 9.38 -1.81
C ALA A 194 1.92 8.46 -1.26
N SER A 195 2.89 8.05 -2.09
CA SER A 195 4.06 7.31 -1.61
C SER A 195 4.82 8.08 -0.54
N PHE A 196 5.02 9.38 -0.73
CA PHE A 196 5.67 10.27 0.25
C PHE A 196 4.84 10.37 1.54
N GLY A 197 3.52 10.45 1.40
CA GLY A 197 2.56 10.43 2.51
C GLY A 197 2.53 9.10 3.28
N VAL A 198 3.11 8.02 2.75
CA VAL A 198 3.30 6.75 3.46
C VAL A 198 4.71 6.61 4.01
N LYS A 199 5.72 6.95 3.21
CA LYS A 199 7.14 6.84 3.57
C LYS A 199 7.95 7.90 2.82
N TRP A 200 8.86 8.56 3.51
CA TRP A 200 9.65 9.70 3.00
C TRP A 200 10.39 9.41 1.67
N VAL A 201 10.69 8.14 1.37
CA VAL A 201 11.32 7.71 0.09
C VAL A 201 10.51 8.10 -1.15
N GLY A 202 9.19 8.27 -1.03
CA GLY A 202 8.32 8.71 -2.14
C GLY A 202 8.64 10.10 -2.68
N LEU A 203 9.45 10.89 -1.97
CA LEU A 203 9.90 12.21 -2.41
C LEU A 203 10.89 12.15 -3.59
N ALA A 204 11.71 11.10 -3.65
CA ALA A 204 12.77 10.97 -4.66
C ALA A 204 12.24 11.05 -6.11
N PRO A 205 11.21 10.28 -6.53
CA PRO A 205 10.67 10.38 -7.89
C PRO A 205 10.01 11.73 -8.19
N LEU A 206 9.47 12.45 -7.19
CA LEU A 206 8.94 13.80 -7.39
C LEU A 206 10.05 14.78 -7.79
N PHE A 207 11.21 14.71 -7.14
CA PHE A 207 12.36 15.52 -7.52
C PHE A 207 12.85 15.19 -8.93
N VAL A 208 12.98 13.90 -9.26
CA VAL A 208 13.41 13.47 -10.60
C VAL A 208 12.43 13.98 -11.66
N LEU A 209 11.13 13.79 -11.46
CA LEU A 209 10.11 14.27 -12.38
C LEU A 209 10.13 15.80 -12.51
N GLY A 210 10.26 16.52 -11.40
CA GLY A 210 10.38 17.98 -11.39
C GLY A 210 11.60 18.47 -12.16
N SER A 211 12.76 17.83 -11.98
CA SER A 211 13.98 18.13 -12.74
C SER A 211 13.83 17.86 -14.24
N LEU A 212 13.12 16.78 -14.62
CA LEU A 212 12.84 16.48 -16.02
C LEU A 212 11.93 17.52 -16.67
N LEU A 213 10.85 17.93 -15.99
CA LEU A 213 9.96 18.99 -16.48
C LEU A 213 10.70 20.32 -16.61
N LEU A 214 11.57 20.63 -15.65
CA LEU A 214 12.41 21.82 -15.69
C LEU A 214 13.39 21.79 -16.87
N ALA A 215 14.08 20.67 -17.09
CA ALA A 215 15.00 20.49 -18.21
C ALA A 215 14.30 20.62 -19.57
N LYS A 216 13.05 20.15 -19.67
CA LYS A 216 12.19 20.30 -20.85
C LYS A 216 11.56 21.69 -20.99
N LYS A 217 11.78 22.60 -20.03
CA LYS A 217 11.18 23.95 -19.98
C LYS A 217 9.65 23.94 -19.91
N GLU A 218 9.07 22.88 -19.35
CA GLU A 218 7.62 22.71 -19.18
C GLU A 218 7.12 23.37 -17.89
N TYR A 219 7.39 24.68 -17.72
CA TYR A 219 7.18 25.39 -16.45
C TYR A 219 5.73 25.38 -15.96
N THR A 220 4.75 25.47 -16.87
CA THR A 220 3.32 25.44 -16.52
C THR A 220 2.94 24.09 -15.91
N HIS A 221 3.49 23.00 -16.44
CA HIS A 221 3.25 21.65 -15.94
C HIS A 221 3.95 21.41 -14.61
N LEU A 222 5.19 21.91 -14.48
CA LEU A 222 5.92 21.89 -13.21
C LEU A 222 5.14 22.62 -12.11
N LEU A 223 4.63 23.84 -12.38
CA LEU A 223 3.85 24.60 -11.41
C LEU A 223 2.58 23.83 -11.00
N LYS A 224 1.83 23.30 -11.97
CA LYS A 224 0.62 22.50 -11.70
C LYS A 224 0.93 21.25 -10.88
N ALA A 225 2.00 20.53 -11.21
CA ALA A 225 2.44 19.35 -10.47
C ALA A 225 2.81 19.69 -9.02
N THR A 226 3.56 20.78 -8.81
CA THR A 226 3.93 21.25 -7.48
C THR A 226 2.71 21.65 -6.66
N LEU A 227 1.80 22.46 -7.24
CA LEU A 227 0.57 22.86 -6.57
C LEU A 227 -0.31 21.66 -6.21
N LEU A 228 -0.40 20.68 -7.11
CA LEU A 228 -1.14 19.45 -6.87
C LEU A 228 -0.54 18.64 -5.72
N SER A 229 0.78 18.42 -5.72
CA SER A 229 1.47 17.69 -4.66
C SER A 229 1.34 18.42 -3.32
N VAL A 230 1.57 19.74 -3.28
CA VAL A 230 1.44 20.54 -2.05
C VAL A 230 0.00 20.51 -1.54
N GLY A 231 -0.99 20.69 -2.42
CA GLY A 231 -2.41 20.63 -2.05
C GLY A 231 -2.79 19.30 -1.43
N VAL A 232 -2.38 18.18 -2.03
CA VAL A 232 -2.63 16.83 -1.47
C VAL A 232 -1.91 16.62 -0.15
N LEU A 233 -0.67 17.10 0.00
CA LEU A 233 0.04 17.00 1.27
C LEU A 233 -0.64 17.78 2.37
N LEU A 234 -1.12 19.00 2.10
CA LEU A 234 -1.88 19.78 3.07
C LEU A 234 -3.13 19.03 3.54
N LEU A 235 -3.82 18.32 2.63
CA LEU A 235 -4.97 17.49 2.99
C LEU A 235 -4.60 16.34 3.94
N PHE A 236 -3.40 15.78 3.82
CA PHE A 236 -2.93 14.74 4.75
C PHE A 236 -2.65 15.27 6.16
N TYR A 237 -2.53 16.58 6.36
CA TYR A 237 -2.34 17.17 7.68
C TYR A 237 -3.63 17.76 8.28
N VAL A 238 -4.78 17.55 7.63
CA VAL A 238 -6.08 17.89 8.21
C VAL A 238 -6.52 16.72 9.12
N PRO A 239 -6.79 16.95 10.42
CA PRO A 239 -7.22 15.92 11.36
C PRO A 239 -8.66 15.44 11.13
#